data_AF-A0A2M7KF14-F1
#
_entry.id   AF-A0A2M7KF14-F1
#
_cell.length_a   1.000
_cell.length_b   1.000
_cell.length_c   1.000
_cell.angle_alpha   90.00
_cell.angle_beta   90.00
_cell.angle_gamma   90.00
#
_symmetry.space_group_name_H-M   'P 1'
#
loop_
_entity.id
_entity.type
_entity.pdbx_description
1 polymer ?
#
loop_
_entity_poly.entity_id
_entity_poly.type
_entity_poly.pdbx_seq_one_letter_code
_entity_poly.pdbx_strand_id
1 'polypeptide(L)'
;MSESVSPSPPPPAEHGPVGGAALTAAILFAAYVVLRLLAPHLRVGPAGAATLVGTVVFLLLSLATVATASRVPLSWQAELAAMAMGACLWFLGGSERTGLLSDCALLFSALPLGRLISRGIRDPNLLVPIGAVAAVVDVWGVNLHGPVSQIMEKAPEAAHRFVTHVPAFGPPQVGAPQFVAIIGLGDFVFLALFFACVHRFRLNFGGAAICSAVLALVGLTIALLVLPMPGLPFIALGVLLPNVRHFHFERSEKFALLYGGLFLMVCLGLATVWIHHALPKPAHAPPRVGRQPPTPEAP
;
A
#
# COMPACT_ATOMS: atom_id res chain seq x y z
N MET A 1 -5.94 33.80 50.90
CA MET A 1 -4.90 33.45 49.91
C MET A 1 -4.93 31.94 49.75
N SER A 2 -5.54 31.45 48.67
CA SER A 2 -5.64 30.02 48.39
C SER A 2 -4.52 29.65 47.43
N GLU A 3 -3.51 28.93 47.90
CA GLU A 3 -2.43 28.42 47.06
C GLU A 3 -3.00 27.43 46.05
N SER A 4 -2.89 27.78 44.76
CA SER A 4 -3.18 26.90 43.65
C SER A 4 -2.09 25.83 43.56
N VAL A 5 -2.36 24.65 44.11
CA VAL A 5 -1.52 23.47 43.91
C VAL A 5 -1.57 23.11 42.42
N SER A 6 -0.49 23.40 41.71
CA SER A 6 -0.31 23.00 40.32
C SER A 6 -0.27 21.47 40.24
N PRO A 7 -1.05 20.81 39.35
CA PRO A 7 -1.00 19.37 39.20
C PRO A 7 0.39 18.95 38.73
N SER A 8 1.00 18.03 39.47
CA SER A 8 2.28 17.42 39.13
C SER A 8 2.24 16.82 37.72
N PRO A 9 3.32 16.96 36.91
CA PRO A 9 3.37 16.41 35.57
C PRO A 9 3.16 14.89 35.59
N PRO A 10 2.46 14.33 34.59
CA PRO A 10 2.25 12.88 34.52
C PRO A 10 3.60 12.16 34.43
N PRO A 11 3.72 10.97 35.04
CA PRO A 11 4.95 10.20 35.01
C PRO A 11 5.37 9.90 33.56
N PRO A 12 6.69 9.87 33.27
CA PRO A 12 7.18 9.49 31.96
C PRO A 12 6.66 8.10 31.61
N ALA A 13 5.97 8.00 30.47
CA ALA A 13 5.43 6.74 29.96
C ALA A 13 6.54 5.69 29.92
N GLU A 14 6.36 4.58 30.63
CA GLU A 14 7.25 3.41 30.57
C GLU A 14 7.52 3.07 29.11
N HIS A 15 8.76 3.27 28.69
CA HIS A 15 9.24 2.79 27.41
C HIS A 15 9.30 1.27 27.54
N GLY A 16 8.23 0.59 27.16
CA GLY A 16 8.26 -0.86 26.94
C GLY A 16 9.52 -1.20 26.14
N PRO A 17 10.22 -2.29 26.46
CA PRO A 17 11.56 -2.54 25.97
C PRO A 17 11.55 -2.42 24.45
N VAL A 18 12.34 -1.49 23.93
CA VAL A 18 12.50 -1.21 22.49
C VAL A 18 12.78 -2.50 21.70
N GLY A 19 13.36 -3.50 22.36
CA GLY A 19 13.56 -4.85 21.82
C GLY A 19 12.28 -5.64 21.52
N GLY A 20 11.17 -5.42 22.23
CA GLY A 20 9.94 -6.21 22.07
C GLY A 20 9.25 -5.97 20.73
N ALA A 21 9.10 -4.70 20.32
CA ALA A 21 8.52 -4.37 19.02
C ALA A 21 9.43 -4.79 17.85
N ALA A 22 10.74 -4.59 17.99
CA ALA A 22 11.72 -4.99 16.98
C ALA A 22 11.76 -6.52 16.81
N LEU A 23 11.77 -7.26 17.92
CA LEU A 23 11.72 -8.72 17.91
C LEU A 23 10.42 -9.22 17.29
N THR A 24 9.27 -8.64 17.65
CA THR A 24 7.98 -9.02 17.07
C THR A 24 7.95 -8.78 15.57
N ALA A 25 8.43 -7.61 15.11
CA ALA A 25 8.51 -7.30 13.68
C ALA A 25 9.44 -8.28 12.94
N ALA A 26 10.60 -8.62 13.54
CA ALA A 26 11.52 -9.60 12.98
C ALA A 26 10.90 -11.00 12.90
N ILE A 27 10.17 -11.44 13.93
CA ILE A 27 9.45 -12.72 13.94
C ILE A 27 8.38 -12.75 12.84
N LEU A 28 7.57 -11.69 12.71
CA LEU A 28 6.52 -11.61 11.68
C LEU A 28 7.10 -11.59 10.27
N PHE A 29 8.19 -10.84 10.06
CA PHE A 29 8.91 -10.82 8.79
C PHE A 29 9.53 -12.19 8.47
N ALA A 30 10.16 -12.85 9.45
CA ALA A 30 10.69 -14.20 9.28
C ALA A 30 9.57 -15.20 8.95
N ALA A 31 8.42 -15.10 9.64
CA ALA A 31 7.24 -15.91 9.34
C ALA A 31 6.74 -15.67 7.91
N TYR A 32 6.76 -14.41 7.43
CA TYR A 32 6.41 -14.07 6.04
C TYR A 32 7.34 -14.76 5.05
N VAL A 33 8.66 -14.65 5.26
CA VAL A 33 9.68 -15.26 4.40
C VAL A 33 9.55 -16.78 4.38
N VAL A 34 9.42 -17.40 5.56
CA VAL A 34 9.26 -18.86 5.70
C VAL A 34 7.98 -19.31 4.99
N LEU A 35 6.85 -18.63 5.22
CA LEU A 35 5.59 -18.96 4.56
C LEU A 35 5.70 -18.80 3.04
N ARG A 36 6.38 -17.76 2.55
CA ARG A 36 6.61 -17.53 1.12
C ARG A 36 7.46 -18.63 0.47
N LEU A 37 8.47 -19.14 1.18
CA LEU A 37 9.31 -20.26 0.72
C LEU A 37 8.59 -21.61 0.79
N LEU A 38 7.74 -21.82 1.79
CA LEU A 38 6.96 -23.05 1.96
C LEU A 38 5.73 -23.10 1.06
N ALA A 39 5.13 -21.95 0.72
CA ALA A 39 3.90 -21.88 -0.06
C ALA A 39 3.90 -22.73 -1.35
N PRO A 40 4.96 -22.72 -2.20
CA PRO A 40 5.03 -23.58 -3.38
C PRO A 40 4.95 -25.08 -3.09
N HIS A 41 5.34 -25.49 -1.88
CA HIS A 41 5.41 -26.89 -1.44
C HIS A 41 4.11 -27.34 -0.74
N LEU A 42 3.26 -26.41 -0.33
CA LEU A 42 2.01 -26.71 0.36
C LEU A 42 0.91 -27.02 -0.66
N ARG A 43 0.46 -28.28 -0.70
CA ARG A 43 -0.73 -28.69 -1.46
C ARG A 43 -1.97 -28.53 -0.60
N VAL A 44 -2.64 -27.39 -0.72
CA VAL A 44 -3.82 -27.07 0.10
C VAL A 44 -5.09 -27.20 -0.76
N GLY A 45 -5.85 -28.28 -0.57
CA GLY A 45 -7.23 -28.42 -1.05
C GLY A 45 -7.53 -27.96 -2.50
N PRO A 46 -8.76 -27.50 -2.78
CA PRO A 46 -9.11 -26.90 -4.08
C PRO A 46 -8.30 -25.61 -4.30
N ALA A 47 -7.75 -25.43 -5.51
CA ALA A 47 -6.85 -24.31 -5.84
C ALA A 47 -7.41 -22.93 -5.45
N GLY A 48 -8.71 -22.69 -5.64
CA GLY A 48 -9.35 -21.42 -5.26
C GLY A 48 -9.36 -21.16 -3.75
N ALA A 49 -9.56 -22.19 -2.92
CA ALA A 49 -9.49 -22.06 -1.47
C ALA A 49 -8.05 -21.81 -1.01
N ALA A 50 -7.06 -22.46 -1.63
CA ALA A 50 -5.64 -22.24 -1.38
C ALA A 50 -5.22 -20.79 -1.64
N THR A 51 -5.65 -20.24 -2.77
CA THR A 51 -5.37 -18.85 -3.17
C THR A 51 -6.04 -17.85 -2.24
N LEU A 52 -7.30 -18.08 -1.85
CA LEU A 52 -8.02 -17.19 -0.93
C LEU A 52 -7.36 -17.17 0.45
N VAL A 53 -7.09 -18.35 1.02
CA VAL A 53 -6.41 -18.48 2.32
C VAL A 53 -5.02 -17.87 2.26
N GLY A 54 -4.25 -18.15 1.20
CA GLY A 54 -2.94 -17.53 0.96
C GLY A 54 -3.04 -16.01 0.96
N THR A 55 -3.97 -15.45 0.18
CA THR A 55 -4.15 -13.99 0.07
C THR A 55 -4.49 -13.36 1.42
N VAL A 56 -5.42 -13.96 2.17
CA VAL A 56 -5.80 -13.45 3.50
C VAL A 56 -4.63 -13.52 4.49
N VAL A 57 -3.92 -14.65 4.55
CA VAL A 57 -2.79 -14.84 5.47
C VAL A 57 -1.65 -13.87 5.13
N PHE A 58 -1.26 -13.77 3.85
CA PHE A 58 -0.21 -12.85 3.43
C PHE A 58 -0.61 -11.39 3.65
N LEU A 59 -1.84 -10.98 3.33
CA LEU A 59 -2.35 -9.64 3.62
C LEU A 59 -2.23 -9.28 5.10
N LEU A 60 -2.76 -10.14 5.98
CA LEU A 60 -2.76 -9.89 7.42
C LEU A 60 -1.34 -9.90 8.00
N LEU A 61 -0.49 -10.80 7.51
CA LEU A 61 0.91 -10.89 7.95
C LEU A 61 1.72 -9.68 7.49
N SER A 62 1.52 -9.21 6.26
CA SER A 62 2.11 -7.98 5.74
C SER A 62 1.65 -6.76 6.55
N LEU A 63 0.36 -6.64 6.83
CA LEU A 63 -0.19 -5.56 7.64
C LEU A 63 0.38 -5.58 9.06
N ALA A 64 0.41 -6.75 9.70
CA ALA A 64 0.99 -6.92 11.04
C ALA A 64 2.48 -6.58 11.05
N THR A 65 3.23 -7.00 10.04
CA THR A 65 4.66 -6.69 9.88
C THR A 65 4.86 -5.18 9.78
N VAL A 66 4.13 -4.49 8.89
CA VAL A 66 4.26 -3.04 8.72
C VAL A 66 3.85 -2.29 10.00
N ALA A 67 2.70 -2.64 10.59
CA ALA A 67 2.23 -2.01 11.81
C ALA A 67 3.26 -2.17 12.95
N THR A 68 3.77 -3.38 13.16
CA THR A 68 4.76 -3.65 14.22
C THR A 68 6.09 -2.95 13.95
N ALA A 69 6.60 -3.01 12.72
CA ALA A 69 7.85 -2.37 12.32
C ALA A 69 7.76 -0.83 12.37
N SER A 70 6.59 -0.22 12.15
CA SER A 70 6.37 1.23 12.32
C SER A 70 6.55 1.73 13.77
N ARG A 71 6.57 0.83 14.75
CA ARG A 71 6.82 1.17 16.17
C ARG A 71 8.29 1.13 16.55
N VAL A 72 9.15 0.52 15.74
CA VAL A 72 10.57 0.40 16.04
C VAL A 72 11.22 1.79 15.96
N PRO A 73 11.92 2.28 16.99
CA PRO A 73 12.62 3.56 16.92
C PRO A 73 13.88 3.39 16.07
N LEU A 74 13.81 3.84 14.80
CA LEU A 74 14.94 3.86 13.89
C LEU A 74 15.41 5.30 13.69
N SER A 75 16.72 5.47 13.53
CA SER A 75 17.31 6.74 13.08
C SER A 75 16.99 6.95 11.59
N TRP A 76 17.05 8.20 11.13
CA TRP A 76 16.86 8.51 9.71
C TRP A 76 17.94 7.85 8.83
N GLN A 77 19.15 7.68 9.36
CA GLN A 77 20.25 6.99 8.69
C GLN A 77 19.93 5.50 8.50
N ALA A 78 19.38 4.85 9.53
CA ALA A 78 18.96 3.44 9.44
C ALA A 78 17.82 3.25 8.43
N GLU A 79 16.90 4.21 8.35
CA GLU A 79 15.82 4.19 7.34
C GLU A 79 16.36 4.38 5.92
N LEU A 80 17.32 5.30 5.71
CA LEU A 80 17.99 5.43 4.41
C LEU A 80 18.81 4.18 4.04
N ALA A 81 19.50 3.57 5.01
CA ALA A 81 20.23 2.32 4.80
C ALA A 81 19.26 1.17 4.43
N ALA A 82 18.09 1.10 5.06
CA ALA A 82 17.04 0.15 4.70
C ALA A 82 16.51 0.42 3.27
N MET A 83 16.29 1.68 2.89
CA MET A 83 15.89 2.02 1.51
C MET A 83 16.97 1.63 0.49
N ALA A 84 18.24 1.90 0.80
CA ALA A 84 19.37 1.50 -0.04
C ALA A 84 19.45 -0.03 -0.17
N MET A 85 19.22 -0.77 0.92
CA MET A 85 19.12 -2.22 0.89
C MET A 85 17.96 -2.69 0.00
N GLY A 86 16.78 -2.07 0.10
CA GLY A 86 15.65 -2.36 -0.78
C GLY A 86 15.97 -2.15 -2.26
N ALA A 87 16.67 -1.06 -2.59
CA ALA A 87 17.16 -0.79 -3.94
C ALA A 87 18.21 -1.84 -4.38
N CYS A 88 19.16 -2.20 -3.52
CA CYS A 88 20.13 -3.25 -3.82
C CYS A 88 19.45 -4.60 -4.09
N LEU A 89 18.50 -5.01 -3.24
CA LEU A 89 17.71 -6.23 -3.43
C LEU A 89 16.93 -6.21 -4.74
N TRP A 90 16.39 -5.05 -5.12
CA TRP A 90 15.72 -4.86 -6.40
C TRP A 90 16.66 -5.11 -7.60
N PHE A 91 17.84 -4.51 -7.59
CA PHE A 91 18.82 -4.69 -8.67
C PHE A 91 19.42 -6.10 -8.69
N LEU A 92 19.64 -6.71 -7.52
CA LEU A 92 20.12 -8.09 -7.40
C LEU A 92 19.10 -9.12 -7.89
N GLY A 93 17.80 -8.79 -7.85
CA GLY A 93 16.73 -9.65 -8.38
C GLY A 93 16.78 -9.89 -9.89
N GLY A 94 17.50 -9.06 -10.66
CA GLY A 94 17.79 -9.30 -12.09
C GLY A 94 16.56 -9.52 -12.98
N SER A 95 16.73 -10.34 -14.04
CA SER A 95 15.68 -10.77 -14.97
C SER A 95 14.77 -11.85 -14.40
N GLU A 96 15.28 -12.65 -13.47
CA GLU A 96 14.62 -13.75 -12.76
C GLU A 96 14.04 -13.22 -11.43
N ARG A 97 13.10 -12.28 -11.53
CA ARG A 97 12.47 -11.62 -10.37
C ARG A 97 11.73 -12.64 -9.51
N THR A 98 12.46 -13.34 -8.65
CA THR A 98 11.90 -14.27 -7.68
C THR A 98 10.99 -13.47 -6.75
N GLY A 99 9.76 -13.95 -6.56
CA GLY A 99 8.75 -13.23 -5.79
C GLY A 99 9.28 -12.76 -4.44
N LEU A 100 10.06 -13.59 -3.73
CA LEU A 100 10.62 -13.23 -2.43
C LEU A 100 11.56 -12.00 -2.45
N LEU A 101 12.48 -11.91 -3.42
CA LEU A 101 13.40 -10.76 -3.50
C LEU A 101 12.63 -9.47 -3.80
N SER A 102 11.64 -9.53 -4.68
CA SER A 102 10.76 -8.39 -4.98
C SER A 102 9.94 -7.96 -3.76
N ASP A 103 9.40 -8.91 -3.00
CA ASP A 103 8.64 -8.63 -1.77
C ASP A 103 9.54 -7.97 -0.70
N CYS A 104 10.75 -8.49 -0.51
CA CYS A 104 11.73 -7.91 0.40
C CYS A 104 12.15 -6.51 -0.06
N ALA A 105 12.49 -6.34 -1.34
CA ALA A 105 12.82 -5.03 -1.90
C ALA A 105 11.69 -4.02 -1.65
N LEU A 106 10.44 -4.43 -1.90
CA LEU A 106 9.27 -3.59 -1.65
C LEU A 106 9.14 -3.21 -0.17
N LEU A 107 9.25 -4.16 0.76
CA LEU A 107 9.16 -3.87 2.21
C LEU A 107 10.30 -2.98 2.71
N PHE A 108 11.54 -3.25 2.29
CA PHE A 108 12.73 -2.47 2.66
C PHE A 108 12.76 -1.08 1.99
N SER A 109 12.00 -0.85 0.92
CA SER A 109 11.83 0.48 0.34
C SER A 109 10.62 1.22 0.91
N ALA A 110 9.44 0.59 0.93
CA ALA A 110 8.17 1.23 1.25
C ALA A 110 8.06 1.65 2.72
N LEU A 111 8.47 0.75 3.62
CA LEU A 111 8.34 0.96 5.06
C LEU A 111 9.17 2.15 5.58
N PRO A 112 10.50 2.22 5.32
CA PRO A 112 11.29 3.37 5.73
C PRO A 112 10.87 4.65 5.00
N LEU A 113 10.42 4.58 3.73
CA LEU A 113 9.91 5.74 3.02
C LEU A 113 8.67 6.34 3.69
N GLY A 114 7.67 5.52 4.01
CA GLY A 114 6.48 5.96 4.73
C GLY A 114 6.82 6.55 6.10
N ARG A 115 7.77 5.95 6.81
CA ARG A 115 8.27 6.48 8.09
C ARG A 115 9.02 7.80 7.96
N LEU A 116 9.84 7.97 6.94
CA LEU A 116 10.54 9.23 6.67
C LEU A 116 9.53 10.36 6.39
N ILE A 117 8.53 10.10 5.56
CA ILE A 117 7.45 11.05 5.26
C ILE A 117 6.70 11.40 6.56
N SER A 118 6.47 10.40 7.43
CA SER A 118 5.77 10.61 8.70
C SER A 118 6.45 11.63 9.61
N ARG A 119 7.78 11.81 9.50
CA ARG A 119 8.54 12.82 10.27
C ARG A 119 8.20 14.26 9.86
N GLY A 120 7.85 14.47 8.59
CA GLY A 120 7.43 15.77 8.06
C GLY A 120 6.05 16.21 8.53
N ILE A 121 5.19 15.27 8.92
CA ILE A 121 3.86 15.56 9.43
C ILE A 121 3.97 16.08 10.86
N ARG A 122 3.48 17.29 11.10
CA ARG A 122 3.63 17.98 12.40
C ARG A 122 2.41 17.82 13.31
N ASP A 123 1.25 17.59 12.73
CA ASP A 123 -0.03 17.57 13.45
C ASP A 123 -0.87 16.33 13.05
N PRO A 124 -1.52 15.63 14.02
CA PRO A 124 -2.42 14.52 13.72
C PRO A 124 -3.60 14.90 12.81
N ASN A 125 -4.08 16.15 12.86
CA ASN A 125 -5.16 16.63 11.99
C ASN A 125 -4.82 16.53 10.50
N LEU A 126 -3.52 16.54 10.14
CA LEU A 126 -3.07 16.37 8.76
C LEU A 126 -3.28 14.94 8.22
N LEU A 127 -3.53 13.95 9.08
CA LEU A 127 -3.78 12.57 8.63
C LEU A 127 -5.08 12.45 7.84
N VAL A 128 -6.09 13.24 8.16
CA VAL A 128 -7.37 13.26 7.44
C VAL A 128 -7.21 13.76 6.00
N PRO A 129 -6.64 14.96 5.74
CA PRO A 129 -6.39 15.40 4.36
C PRO A 129 -5.48 14.43 3.62
N ILE A 130 -4.40 13.94 4.24
CA ILE A 130 -3.49 13.00 3.60
C ILE A 130 -4.22 11.70 3.20
N GLY A 131 -5.07 11.16 4.07
CA GLY A 131 -5.91 10.01 3.77
C GLY A 131 -6.92 10.28 2.67
N ALA A 132 -7.55 11.45 2.67
CA ALA A 132 -8.48 11.83 1.60
C ALA A 132 -7.77 11.94 0.24
N VAL A 133 -6.62 12.63 0.18
CA VAL A 133 -5.83 12.75 -1.05
C VAL A 133 -5.37 11.38 -1.54
N ALA A 134 -4.83 10.54 -0.65
CA ALA A 134 -4.39 9.19 -0.97
C ALA A 134 -5.53 8.36 -1.56
N ALA A 135 -6.70 8.35 -0.90
CA ALA A 135 -7.88 7.65 -1.36
C ALA A 135 -8.38 8.15 -2.72
N VAL A 136 -8.42 9.47 -2.95
CA VAL A 136 -8.85 10.06 -4.23
C VAL A 136 -7.88 9.69 -5.36
N VAL A 137 -6.58 9.81 -5.12
CA VAL A 137 -5.55 9.45 -6.12
C VAL A 137 -5.60 7.96 -6.44
N ASP A 138 -5.85 7.11 -5.45
CA ASP A 138 -5.97 5.66 -5.65
C ASP A 138 -7.22 5.29 -6.46
N VAL A 139 -8.38 5.85 -6.10
CA VAL A 139 -9.64 5.67 -6.85
C VAL A 139 -9.49 6.18 -8.28
N TRP A 140 -8.84 7.33 -8.46
CA TRP A 140 -8.57 7.88 -9.78
C TRP A 140 -7.64 6.98 -10.61
N GLY A 141 -6.58 6.45 -9.98
CA GLY A 141 -5.65 5.52 -10.62
C GLY A 141 -6.30 4.23 -11.09
N VAL A 142 -7.14 3.63 -10.24
CA VAL A 142 -7.76 2.31 -10.48
C VAL A 142 -9.03 2.40 -11.34
N ASN A 143 -9.96 3.29 -11.04
CA ASN A 143 -11.31 3.28 -11.63
C ASN A 143 -11.49 4.23 -12.83
N LEU A 144 -10.67 5.28 -12.96
CA LEU A 144 -10.88 6.35 -13.95
C LEU A 144 -9.94 6.27 -15.15
N HIS A 145 -9.43 5.07 -15.46
CA HIS A 145 -8.37 4.87 -16.44
C HIS A 145 -7.23 5.87 -16.20
N GLY A 146 -6.59 5.79 -15.03
CA GLY A 146 -5.50 6.68 -14.66
C GLY A 146 -4.32 6.63 -15.66
N PRO A 147 -3.29 7.49 -15.47
CA PRO A 147 -2.16 7.63 -16.38
C PRO A 147 -1.54 6.28 -16.76
N VAL A 148 -1.45 5.36 -15.80
CA VAL A 148 -0.91 4.01 -16.01
C VAL A 148 -1.75 3.20 -17.00
N SER A 149 -3.08 3.15 -16.86
CA SER A 149 -3.93 2.42 -17.81
C SER A 149 -3.92 3.06 -19.20
N GLN A 150 -3.92 4.40 -19.31
CA GLN A 150 -3.87 5.08 -20.60
C GLN A 150 -2.51 4.96 -21.27
N ILE A 151 -1.41 4.93 -20.50
CA ILE A 151 -0.08 4.63 -21.00
C ILE A 151 0.02 3.15 -21.41
N MET A 152 -0.58 2.23 -20.65
CA MET A 152 -0.66 0.81 -21.03
C MET A 152 -1.45 0.58 -22.32
N GLU A 153 -2.53 1.32 -22.55
CA GLU A 153 -3.35 1.23 -23.76
C GLU A 153 -2.74 1.95 -24.97
N LYS A 154 -2.17 3.15 -24.78
CA LYS A 154 -1.72 4.02 -25.89
C LYS A 154 -0.21 3.93 -26.17
N ALA A 155 0.60 3.47 -25.23
CA ALA A 155 2.05 3.38 -25.36
C ALA A 155 2.62 2.15 -24.58
N PRO A 156 2.29 0.92 -25.00
CA PRO A 156 2.63 -0.30 -24.26
C PRO A 156 4.13 -0.50 -24.03
N GLU A 157 5.01 0.02 -24.91
CA GLU A 157 6.46 -0.02 -24.71
C GLU A 157 6.93 0.91 -23.58
N ALA A 158 6.38 2.12 -23.48
CA ALA A 158 6.67 3.05 -22.38
C ALA A 158 6.07 2.53 -21.07
N ALA A 159 4.90 1.90 -21.14
CA ALA A 159 4.27 1.21 -20.02
C ALA A 159 5.10 0.03 -19.54
N HIS A 160 5.61 -0.81 -20.44
CA HIS A 160 6.52 -1.91 -20.08
C HIS A 160 7.79 -1.39 -19.43
N ARG A 161 8.38 -0.29 -19.92
CA ARG A 161 9.53 0.34 -19.25
C ARG A 161 9.18 0.88 -17.87
N PHE A 162 8.02 1.51 -17.65
CA PHE A 162 7.65 1.99 -16.31
C PHE A 162 7.23 0.87 -15.35
N VAL A 163 6.38 -0.05 -15.79
CA VAL A 163 5.86 -1.18 -14.99
C VAL A 163 6.96 -2.17 -14.63
N THR A 164 7.95 -2.37 -15.51
CA THR A 164 9.14 -3.16 -15.15
C THR A 164 9.98 -2.50 -14.07
N HIS A 165 9.84 -1.20 -13.78
CA HIS A 165 10.71 -0.51 -12.81
C HIS A 165 10.02 -0.23 -11.47
N VAL A 166 8.72 -0.52 -11.33
CA VAL A 166 8.00 -0.38 -10.05
C VAL A 166 8.02 -1.72 -9.31
N PRO A 167 8.40 -1.75 -8.01
CA PRO A 167 8.27 -2.94 -7.18
C PRO A 167 6.81 -3.37 -7.07
N ALA A 168 6.54 -4.58 -7.54
CA ALA A 168 5.28 -5.28 -7.34
C ALA A 168 5.60 -6.74 -6.97
N PHE A 169 4.67 -7.39 -6.28
CA PHE A 169 4.81 -8.80 -5.93
C PHE A 169 4.85 -9.67 -7.21
N GLY A 170 5.67 -10.72 -7.19
CA GLY A 170 5.96 -11.55 -8.39
C GLY A 170 4.74 -12.27 -9.00
N PRO A 171 4.86 -12.72 -10.28
CA PRO A 171 3.75 -13.29 -11.04
C PRO A 171 3.25 -14.64 -10.49
N PRO A 172 1.97 -14.98 -10.72
CA PRO A 172 1.39 -16.24 -10.26
C PRO A 172 1.93 -17.46 -11.03
N GLN A 173 2.43 -18.46 -10.28
CA GLN A 173 2.72 -19.84 -10.71
C GLN A 173 1.54 -20.81 -10.45
N VAL A 174 1.13 -21.56 -11.47
CA VAL A 174 -0.03 -22.48 -11.41
C VAL A 174 0.14 -23.59 -10.35
N GLY A 175 -0.83 -23.72 -9.44
CA GLY A 175 -0.99 -24.90 -8.55
C GLY A 175 -0.49 -24.77 -7.10
N ALA A 176 0.08 -23.63 -6.70
CA ALA A 176 0.47 -23.34 -5.31
C ALA A 176 -0.52 -22.37 -4.64
N PRO A 177 -0.64 -22.32 -3.29
CA PRO A 177 -1.29 -21.21 -2.59
C PRO A 177 -0.55 -19.91 -2.91
N GLN A 178 -1.13 -19.09 -3.77
CA GLN A 178 -0.57 -17.79 -4.16
C GLN A 178 -1.48 -16.71 -3.62
N PHE A 179 -0.89 -15.57 -3.27
CA PHE A 179 -1.68 -14.37 -3.08
C PHE A 179 -1.78 -13.64 -4.42
N VAL A 180 -2.97 -13.13 -4.72
CA VAL A 180 -3.12 -12.20 -5.85
C VAL A 180 -2.44 -10.90 -5.43
N ALA A 181 -1.48 -10.45 -6.23
CA ALA A 181 -0.79 -9.17 -6.02
C ALA A 181 -1.75 -8.00 -6.28
N ILE A 182 -2.65 -7.74 -5.35
CA ILE A 182 -3.62 -6.63 -5.39
C ILE A 182 -3.01 -5.37 -4.73
N ILE A 183 -1.92 -5.51 -3.98
CA ILE A 183 -1.37 -4.47 -3.13
C ILE A 183 -0.08 -3.91 -3.74
N GLY A 184 -0.06 -2.60 -4.02
CA GLY A 184 1.07 -1.93 -4.65
C GLY A 184 2.07 -1.34 -3.65
N LEU A 185 3.21 -0.87 -4.16
CA LEU A 185 4.19 -0.09 -3.38
C LEU A 185 3.53 1.05 -2.60
N GLY A 186 2.58 1.75 -3.23
CA GLY A 186 1.84 2.87 -2.65
C GLY A 186 1.10 2.50 -1.37
N ASP A 187 0.38 1.37 -1.38
CA ASP A 187 -0.34 0.88 -0.20
C ASP A 187 0.59 0.67 0.99
N PHE A 188 1.76 0.06 0.77
CA PHE A 188 2.75 -0.16 1.83
C PHE A 188 3.37 1.13 2.35
N VAL A 189 3.65 2.10 1.47
CA VAL A 189 4.17 3.42 1.87
C VAL A 189 3.15 4.14 2.74
N PHE A 190 1.88 4.19 2.33
CA PHE A 190 0.82 4.84 3.09
C PHE A 190 0.48 4.09 4.38
N LEU A 191 0.45 2.76 4.36
CA LEU A 191 0.24 1.95 5.56
C LEU A 191 1.34 2.22 6.59
N ALA A 192 2.61 2.24 6.16
CA ALA A 192 3.74 2.56 7.02
C ALA A 192 3.66 4.00 7.54
N LEU A 193 3.34 4.97 6.68
CA LEU A 193 3.13 6.37 7.03
C LEU A 193 2.06 6.54 8.12
N PHE A 194 0.88 5.96 7.91
CA PHE A 194 -0.24 6.07 8.84
C PHE A 194 0.09 5.43 10.18
N PHE A 195 0.60 4.20 10.22
CA PHE A 195 0.96 3.55 11.49
C PHE A 195 2.11 4.25 12.21
N ALA A 196 3.09 4.81 11.47
CA ALA A 196 4.17 5.60 12.07
C ALA A 196 3.61 6.89 12.70
N CYS A 197 2.68 7.57 12.05
CA CYS A 197 2.00 8.74 12.62
C CYS A 197 1.13 8.39 13.82
N VAL A 198 0.35 7.30 13.76
CA VAL A 198 -0.46 6.83 14.90
C VAL A 198 0.42 6.56 16.11
N HIS A 199 1.57 5.91 15.92
CA HIS A 199 2.53 5.68 16.98
C HIS A 199 3.14 6.99 17.50
N ARG A 200 3.59 7.88 16.60
CA ARG A 200 4.25 9.15 16.95
C ARG A 200 3.32 10.12 17.69
N PHE A 201 2.07 10.23 17.25
CA PHE A 201 1.06 11.10 17.85
C PHE A 201 0.31 10.42 19.01
N ARG A 202 0.75 9.21 19.44
CA ARG A 202 0.15 8.45 20.54
C ARG A 202 -1.36 8.24 20.39
N LEU A 203 -1.79 8.02 19.16
CA LEU A 203 -3.17 7.69 18.80
C LEU A 203 -3.48 6.23 19.15
N ASN A 204 -4.76 5.83 19.03
CA ASN A 204 -5.22 4.47 19.29
C ASN A 204 -4.66 3.47 18.26
N PHE A 205 -3.48 2.95 18.56
CA PHE A 205 -2.75 2.01 17.70
C PHE A 205 -3.44 0.66 17.55
N GLY A 206 -3.92 0.09 18.67
CA GLY A 206 -4.61 -1.20 18.65
C GLY A 206 -5.90 -1.14 17.84
N GLY A 207 -6.69 -0.08 18.04
CA GLY A 207 -7.88 0.19 17.24
C GLY A 207 -7.56 0.35 15.76
N ALA A 208 -6.54 1.16 15.43
CA ALA A 208 -6.09 1.36 14.04
C ALA A 208 -5.64 0.04 13.39
N ALA A 209 -4.90 -0.80 14.09
CA ALA A 209 -4.42 -2.08 13.55
C ALA A 209 -5.58 -3.04 13.24
N ILE A 210 -6.51 -3.20 14.19
CA ILE A 210 -7.67 -4.08 14.03
C ILE A 210 -8.60 -3.55 12.94
N CYS A 211 -8.93 -2.26 12.97
CA CYS A 211 -9.86 -1.68 12.01
C CYS A 211 -9.28 -1.69 10.58
N SER A 212 -7.98 -1.40 10.41
CA SER A 212 -7.30 -1.58 9.11
C SER A 212 -7.29 -3.02 8.63
N ALA A 213 -7.08 -4.01 9.52
CA ALA A 213 -7.17 -5.41 9.14
C ALA A 213 -8.58 -5.79 8.66
N VAL A 214 -9.62 -5.39 9.41
CA VAL A 214 -11.02 -5.63 9.04
C VAL A 214 -11.37 -4.97 7.72
N LEU A 215 -11.05 -3.68 7.55
CA LEU A 215 -11.38 -2.96 6.31
C LEU A 215 -10.56 -3.45 5.12
N ALA A 216 -9.32 -3.88 5.31
CA ALA A 216 -8.53 -4.51 4.25
C ALA A 216 -9.17 -5.83 3.79
N LEU A 217 -9.72 -6.65 4.71
CA LEU A 217 -10.45 -7.87 4.36
C LEU A 217 -11.78 -7.56 3.65
N VAL A 218 -12.49 -6.52 4.06
CA VAL A 218 -13.69 -6.04 3.36
C VAL A 218 -13.34 -5.58 1.95
N GLY A 219 -12.28 -4.78 1.80
CA GLY A 219 -11.78 -4.31 0.52
C GLY A 219 -11.38 -5.47 -0.40
N LEU A 220 -10.67 -6.47 0.13
CA LEU A 220 -10.33 -7.69 -0.58
C LEU A 220 -11.59 -8.45 -1.03
N THR A 221 -12.60 -8.58 -0.16
CA THR A 221 -13.85 -9.28 -0.48
C THR A 221 -14.60 -8.57 -1.62
N ILE A 222 -14.68 -7.24 -1.58
CA ILE A 222 -15.32 -6.45 -2.64
C ILE A 222 -14.50 -6.57 -3.95
N ALA A 223 -13.17 -6.50 -3.85
CA ALA A 223 -12.27 -6.62 -5.00
C ALA A 223 -12.42 -7.96 -5.73
N LEU A 224 -12.65 -9.05 -4.99
CA LEU A 224 -12.82 -10.39 -5.54
C LEU A 224 -14.23 -10.66 -6.09
N LEU A 225 -15.27 -10.00 -5.57
CA LEU A 225 -16.67 -10.32 -5.89
C LEU A 225 -17.36 -9.32 -6.81
N VAL A 226 -16.92 -8.06 -6.85
CA VAL A 226 -17.68 -6.98 -7.49
C VAL A 226 -16.86 -6.25 -8.56
N LEU A 227 -15.78 -5.59 -8.17
CA LEU A 227 -14.98 -4.73 -9.03
C LEU A 227 -13.58 -4.57 -8.42
N PRO A 228 -12.48 -4.48 -9.21
CA PRO A 228 -11.17 -4.10 -8.68
C PRO A 228 -11.29 -2.81 -7.86
N MET A 229 -11.07 -2.92 -6.55
CA MET A 229 -11.20 -1.79 -5.63
C MET A 229 -9.83 -1.24 -5.24
N PRO A 230 -9.67 0.09 -5.19
CA PRO A 230 -8.51 0.75 -4.62
C PRO A 230 -8.33 0.39 -3.14
N GLY A 231 -7.10 0.11 -2.71
CA GLY A 231 -6.77 -0.34 -1.35
C GLY A 231 -6.63 0.79 -0.34
N LEU A 232 -6.13 1.95 -0.76
CA LEU A 232 -5.85 3.09 0.10
C LEU A 232 -7.08 3.66 0.82
N PRO A 233 -8.30 3.72 0.24
CA PRO A 233 -9.49 4.13 0.97
C PRO A 233 -9.75 3.27 2.21
N PHE A 234 -9.58 1.94 2.10
CA PHE A 234 -9.80 1.02 3.22
C PHE A 234 -8.72 1.16 4.30
N ILE A 235 -7.46 1.32 3.88
CA ILE A 235 -6.33 1.54 4.79
C ILE A 235 -6.48 2.87 5.54
N ALA A 236 -6.77 3.96 4.83
CA ALA A 236 -6.94 5.28 5.41
C ALA A 236 -8.11 5.28 6.40
N LEU A 237 -9.27 4.74 6.02
CA LEU A 237 -10.42 4.62 6.92
C LEU A 237 -10.09 3.76 8.15
N GLY A 238 -9.36 2.66 7.95
CA GLY A 238 -8.98 1.74 9.04
C GLY A 238 -8.16 2.41 10.12
N VAL A 239 -7.31 3.36 9.74
CA VAL A 239 -6.51 4.13 10.68
C VAL A 239 -7.28 5.32 11.28
N LEU A 240 -8.08 6.01 10.47
CA LEU A 240 -8.76 7.23 10.89
C LEU A 240 -9.99 6.95 11.77
N LEU A 241 -10.78 5.91 11.48
CA LEU A 241 -12.04 5.61 12.21
C LEU A 241 -11.84 5.34 13.71
N PRO A 242 -10.82 4.58 14.16
CA PRO A 242 -10.60 4.40 15.60
C PRO A 242 -10.10 5.66 16.30
N ASN A 243 -9.71 6.67 15.52
CA ASN A 243 -9.04 7.88 15.99
C ASN A 243 -9.85 9.16 15.75
N VAL A 244 -11.12 9.08 15.31
CA VAL A 244 -11.89 10.28 14.92
C VAL A 244 -11.95 11.33 16.02
N ARG A 245 -12.00 10.88 17.28
CA ARG A 245 -12.11 11.73 18.46
C ARG A 245 -10.87 12.58 18.71
N HIS A 246 -9.75 12.27 18.07
CA HIS A 246 -8.52 13.04 18.21
C HIS A 246 -8.43 14.17 17.18
N PHE A 247 -9.23 14.13 16.11
CA PHE A 247 -9.19 15.14 15.06
C PHE A 247 -10.12 16.31 15.39
N HIS A 248 -9.53 17.46 15.69
CA HIS A 248 -10.26 18.68 16.03
C HIS A 248 -9.90 19.77 15.05
N PHE A 249 -10.77 20.01 14.08
CA PHE A 249 -10.54 21.02 13.05
C PHE A 249 -11.14 22.37 13.43
N GLU A 250 -10.33 23.41 13.39
CA GLU A 250 -10.81 24.79 13.42
C GLU A 250 -11.57 25.11 12.13
N ARG A 251 -12.44 26.13 12.14
CA ARG A 251 -13.20 26.55 10.95
C ARG A 251 -12.28 26.93 9.78
N SER A 252 -11.19 27.62 10.08
CA SER A 252 -10.12 27.99 9.13
C SER A 252 -9.53 26.75 8.44
N GLU A 253 -9.22 25.72 9.22
CA GLU A 253 -8.66 24.45 8.72
C GLU A 253 -9.66 23.69 7.85
N LYS A 254 -10.95 23.68 8.21
CA LYS A 254 -11.99 23.07 7.37
C LYS A 254 -12.10 23.75 6.00
N PHE A 255 -12.01 25.07 5.96
CA PHE A 255 -11.96 25.80 4.69
C PHE A 255 -10.68 25.50 3.91
N ALA A 256 -9.52 25.45 4.56
CA ALA A 256 -8.27 25.07 3.91
C ALA A 256 -8.34 23.64 3.32
N LEU A 257 -8.92 22.68 4.06
CA LEU A 257 -9.21 21.33 3.60
C LEU A 257 -10.14 21.32 2.38
N LEU A 258 -11.20 22.13 2.40
CA LEU A 258 -12.15 22.25 1.29
C LEU A 258 -11.48 22.83 0.04
N TYR A 259 -10.75 23.94 0.17
CA TYR A 259 -10.04 24.57 -0.94
C TYR A 259 -8.91 23.68 -1.48
N GLY A 260 -8.16 23.03 -0.60
CA GLY A 260 -7.13 22.05 -0.99
C GLY A 260 -7.73 20.85 -1.72
N GLY A 261 -8.86 20.32 -1.24
CA GLY A 261 -9.60 19.27 -1.91
C GLY A 261 -10.11 19.69 -3.29
N LEU A 262 -10.70 20.89 -3.40
CA LEU A 262 -11.16 21.45 -4.68
C LEU A 262 -9.98 21.65 -5.64
N PHE A 263 -8.87 22.20 -5.16
CA PHE A 263 -7.65 22.38 -5.95
C PHE A 263 -7.11 21.04 -6.47
N LEU A 264 -7.06 20.01 -5.62
CA LEU A 264 -6.68 18.66 -6.03
C LEU A 264 -7.60 18.11 -7.12
N MET A 265 -8.92 18.25 -6.97
CA MET A 265 -9.89 17.81 -7.97
C MET A 265 -9.69 18.53 -9.31
N VAL A 266 -9.41 19.83 -9.29
CA VAL A 266 -9.07 20.62 -10.49
C VAL A 266 -7.78 20.11 -11.11
N CYS A 267 -6.72 19.91 -10.33
CA CYS A 267 -5.45 19.37 -10.81
C CYS A 267 -5.60 17.99 -11.46
N LEU A 268 -6.36 17.09 -10.83
CA LEU A 268 -6.65 15.76 -11.38
C LEU A 268 -7.47 15.85 -12.67
N GLY A 269 -8.47 16.74 -12.71
CA GLY A 269 -9.24 17.03 -13.93
C GLY A 269 -8.35 17.54 -15.06
N LEU A 270 -7.50 18.53 -14.79
CA LEU A 270 -6.54 19.06 -15.78
C LEU A 270 -5.55 17.99 -16.22
N ALA A 271 -5.05 17.15 -15.30
CA ALA A 271 -4.18 16.03 -15.64
C ALA A 271 -4.89 15.02 -16.56
N THR A 272 -6.14 14.65 -16.29
CA THR A 272 -6.89 13.75 -17.20
C THR A 272 -7.05 14.34 -18.59
N VAL A 273 -7.43 15.62 -18.69
CA VAL A 273 -7.60 16.32 -19.96
C VAL A 273 -6.27 16.39 -20.70
N TRP A 274 -5.19 16.77 -20.01
CA TRP A 274 -3.85 16.84 -20.59
C TRP A 274 -3.37 15.47 -21.10
N ILE A 275 -3.51 14.40 -20.30
CA ILE A 275 -3.15 13.04 -20.71
C ILE A 275 -3.96 12.60 -21.94
N HIS A 276 -5.26 12.91 -21.97
CA HIS A 276 -6.12 12.57 -23.10
C HIS A 276 -5.70 13.31 -24.39
N HIS A 277 -5.24 14.55 -24.30
CA HIS A 277 -4.79 15.36 -25.44
C HIS A 277 -3.33 15.12 -25.84
N ALA A 278 -2.44 14.84 -24.89
CA ALA A 278 -1.00 14.71 -25.11
C ALA A 278 -0.58 13.31 -25.58
N LEU A 279 -1.35 12.26 -25.24
CA LEU A 279 -1.06 10.91 -25.72
C LEU A 279 -1.58 10.73 -27.16
N PRO A 280 -0.75 10.23 -28.09
CA PRO A 280 -1.18 9.96 -29.45
C PRO A 280 -2.37 8.99 -29.47
N LYS A 281 -3.30 9.19 -30.40
CA LYS A 281 -4.43 8.27 -30.60
C LYS A 281 -3.89 6.86 -30.87
N PRO A 282 -4.55 5.80 -30.36
CA PRO A 282 -4.07 4.44 -30.55
C PRO A 282 -3.84 4.18 -32.03
N ALA A 283 -2.59 3.82 -32.37
CA ALA A 283 -2.28 3.27 -33.69
C ALA A 283 -3.13 2.00 -33.85
N HIS A 284 -3.76 1.88 -35.02
CA HIS A 284 -4.76 0.89 -35.41
C HIS A 284 -4.85 -0.37 -34.55
N ALA A 285 -6.08 -0.69 -34.13
CA ALA A 285 -6.42 -2.00 -33.59
C ALA A 285 -5.75 -3.11 -34.43
N PRO A 286 -5.16 -4.14 -33.80
CA PRO A 286 -4.65 -5.27 -34.56
C PRO A 286 -5.77 -5.78 -35.47
N PRO A 287 -5.48 -6.15 -36.73
CA PRO A 287 -6.51 -6.63 -37.64
C PRO A 287 -7.29 -7.72 -36.90
N ARG A 288 -8.62 -7.54 -36.82
CA ARG A 288 -9.52 -8.61 -36.36
C ARG A 288 -9.03 -9.86 -37.07
N VAL A 289 -8.59 -10.86 -36.31
CA VAL A 289 -8.25 -12.18 -36.84
C VAL A 289 -9.47 -12.61 -37.64
N GLY A 290 -9.38 -12.43 -38.96
CA GLY A 290 -10.38 -12.88 -39.89
C GLY A 290 -10.50 -14.38 -39.64
N ARG A 291 -11.73 -14.86 -39.55
CA ARG A 291 -12.04 -16.29 -39.59
C ARG A 291 -11.08 -16.93 -40.59
N GLN A 292 -10.18 -17.78 -40.10
CA GLN A 292 -9.48 -18.72 -40.97
C GLN A 292 -10.58 -19.47 -41.73
N PRO A 293 -10.62 -19.42 -43.08
CA PRO A 293 -11.51 -20.30 -43.82
C PRO A 293 -11.11 -21.75 -43.48
N PRO A 294 -12.09 -22.66 -43.36
CA PRO A 294 -11.81 -24.05 -43.03
C PRO A 294 -10.82 -24.64 -44.04
N THR A 295 -9.76 -25.24 -43.52
CA THR A 295 -8.81 -26.03 -44.30
C THR A 295 -9.57 -27.09 -45.10
N PRO A 296 -9.35 -27.21 -46.42
CA PRO A 296 -9.91 -28.32 -47.17
C PRO A 296 -9.25 -29.61 -46.67
N GLU A 297 -10.08 -30.59 -46.32
CA GLU A 297 -9.67 -31.96 -46.06
C GLU A 297 -8.86 -32.47 -47.26
N ALA A 298 -7.64 -32.92 -47.00
CA ALA A 298 -6.81 -33.58 -48.00
C ALA A 298 -7.30 -35.04 -48.20
N PRO A 299 -7.20 -35.58 -49.43
CA PRO A 299 -7.75 -36.88 -49.83
C PRO A 299 -7.03 -38.08 -49.19
#